data_AF-A0A8T5GV81-F1
#
_entry.id   AF-A0A8T5GV81-F1
#
_cell.length_a   1.000
_cell.length_b   1.000
_cell.length_c   1.000
_cell.angle_alpha   90.00
_cell.angle_beta   90.00
_cell.angle_gamma   90.00
#
_symmetry.space_group_name_H-M   'P 1'
#
loop_
_entity.id
_entity.type
_entity.pdbx_description
1 polymer ?
#
loop_
_entity_poly.entity_id
_entity_poly.type
_entity_poly.pdbx_seq_one_letter_code
_entity_poly.pdbx_strand_id
1 'polypeptide(L)'
;MARKNNKGGGKRQRAQQRAQYDELDKYPVLPPHAFARIVRDKQTLNIIYQIIEPPMTKKEQEQRDEILDIFIRSLTANIEEIDANPEAYVRTAMDKVIKAYGMKINKKSKSKIFYYLRRDLIGYGEMDVLMNDINVEDISLDGTNVPIFAYHRKFESVETTCVWKTDHELESYVIKLAQRCGKHISVADPLLDATLMDGSRIVMKLGREVSTRGSAFCIRRFKDDPFSPADIVAFRTMSSLMVAYLWIAFQNEVPMLFVGGTASGKTTTLNAMCIFIPWQMKIVSIESTREVNIPQPNWVPGLTRQGFGGESKDGVIGEFELLKAALRERPEYIIVGEIRGAEAYVLFQAMATGHCAYSTVHADSVASLVHRLENKPIDIPRVLLPALEACAIQIQTRINGKRVRRTKQLVEIVGIDPNSLEIITNEVFRWDVTSDDFIFSGKSYVLEKIMVKINFSQDDMRRELRTRKRILEWMVLNDIRKADQVSQIVTEYYVRPNEILARVDGLR
;
A
#
# COMPACT_ATOMS: atom_id res chain seq x y z
N MET A 1 -17.26 -9.22 -58.79
CA MET A 1 -17.26 -7.90 -58.14
C MET A 1 -17.66 -8.07 -56.67
N ALA A 2 -16.68 -8.24 -55.78
CA ALA A 2 -16.91 -8.44 -54.36
C ALA A 2 -16.03 -7.46 -53.57
N ARG A 3 -16.65 -6.50 -52.86
CA ARG A 3 -16.10 -5.74 -51.71
C ARG A 3 -17.08 -4.63 -51.29
N LYS A 4 -17.90 -4.89 -50.28
CA LYS A 4 -18.64 -3.97 -49.37
C LYS A 4 -19.45 -4.94 -48.48
N ASN A 5 -19.45 -4.97 -47.15
CA ASN A 5 -19.15 -4.02 -46.10
C ASN A 5 -18.81 -4.84 -44.84
N ASN A 6 -17.59 -4.74 -44.29
CA ASN A 6 -17.27 -5.29 -42.96
C ASN A 6 -17.04 -4.18 -41.91
N LYS A 7 -17.54 -2.96 -42.18
CA LYS A 7 -17.46 -1.79 -41.29
C LYS A 7 -18.67 -1.64 -40.33
N GLY A 8 -19.65 -2.56 -40.38
CA GLY A 8 -20.92 -2.46 -39.63
C GLY A 8 -20.94 -3.10 -38.24
N GLY A 9 -20.14 -4.15 -37.99
CA GLY A 9 -20.19 -4.94 -36.75
C GLY A 9 -19.80 -4.16 -35.49
N GLY A 10 -18.71 -3.38 -35.56
CA GLY A 10 -18.22 -2.61 -34.41
C GLY A 10 -19.09 -1.42 -34.02
N LYS A 11 -19.86 -0.84 -34.95
CA LYS A 11 -20.83 0.22 -34.64
C LYS A 11 -22.09 -0.33 -33.95
N ARG A 12 -22.55 -1.53 -34.35
CA ARG A 12 -23.72 -2.21 -33.76
C ARG A 12 -23.45 -2.71 -32.33
N GLN A 13 -22.28 -3.32 -32.09
CA GLN A 13 -21.86 -3.74 -30.73
C GLN A 13 -21.66 -2.55 -29.78
N ARG A 14 -21.04 -1.45 -30.24
CA ARG A 14 -20.91 -0.23 -29.43
C ARG A 14 -22.25 0.42 -29.10
N ALA A 15 -23.22 0.35 -30.03
CA ALA A 15 -24.57 0.84 -29.79
C ALA A 15 -25.33 -0.02 -28.77
N GLN A 16 -25.20 -1.35 -28.84
CA GLN A 16 -25.78 -2.28 -27.85
C GLN A 16 -25.16 -2.12 -26.46
N GLN A 17 -23.83 -1.98 -26.35
CA GLN A 17 -23.18 -1.74 -25.06
C GLN A 17 -23.58 -0.39 -24.43
N ARG A 18 -23.80 0.66 -25.23
CA ARG A 18 -24.34 1.94 -24.74
C ARG A 18 -25.82 1.86 -24.34
N ALA A 19 -26.57 0.93 -24.92
CA ALA A 19 -27.96 0.71 -24.54
C ALA A 19 -28.06 0.07 -23.15
N GLN A 20 -27.14 -0.85 -22.81
CA GLN A 20 -27.17 -1.63 -21.55
C GLN A 20 -26.41 -0.98 -20.39
N TYR A 21 -25.37 -0.19 -20.66
CA TYR A 21 -24.48 0.34 -19.63
C TYR A 21 -24.37 1.86 -19.65
N ASP A 22 -24.33 2.46 -18.46
CA ASP A 22 -23.94 3.86 -18.26
C ASP A 22 -22.44 3.93 -17.95
N GLU A 23 -21.68 4.69 -18.75
CA GLU A 23 -20.23 4.84 -18.57
C GLU A 23 -19.94 5.84 -17.45
N LEU A 24 -19.32 5.38 -16.37
CA LEU A 24 -18.97 6.21 -15.20
C LEU A 24 -17.55 6.78 -15.32
N ASP A 25 -16.61 5.98 -15.85
CA ASP A 25 -15.22 6.39 -15.98
C ASP A 25 -14.50 5.57 -17.05
N LYS A 26 -13.44 6.14 -17.63
CA LYS A 26 -12.56 5.44 -18.57
C LYS A 26 -11.19 6.09 -18.60
N TYR A 27 -10.16 5.31 -18.28
CA TYR A 27 -8.79 5.80 -18.20
C TYR A 27 -7.77 4.76 -18.69
N PRO A 28 -6.60 5.19 -19.18
CA PRO A 28 -5.53 4.28 -19.58
C PRO A 28 -4.89 3.62 -18.35
N VAL A 29 -4.56 2.33 -18.47
CA VAL A 29 -3.79 1.60 -17.45
C VAL A 29 -2.39 1.30 -18.00
N LEU A 30 -2.30 0.64 -19.16
CA LEU A 30 -1.06 0.38 -19.88
C LEU A 30 -1.18 0.95 -21.30
N PRO A 31 -1.04 2.27 -21.47
CA PRO A 31 -1.15 2.88 -22.79
C PRO A 31 -0.03 2.39 -23.72
N PRO A 32 -0.31 2.11 -25.01
CA PRO A 32 -1.58 2.30 -25.71
C PRO A 32 -2.50 1.07 -25.73
N HIS A 33 -2.17 0.00 -25.00
CA HIS A 33 -2.79 -1.33 -25.17
C HIS A 33 -3.98 -1.58 -24.25
N ALA A 34 -3.87 -1.24 -22.96
CA ALA A 34 -4.88 -1.60 -21.96
C ALA A 34 -5.52 -0.38 -21.30
N PHE A 35 -6.84 -0.43 -21.15
CA PHE A 35 -7.66 0.61 -20.52
C PHE A 35 -8.63 -0.03 -19.51
N ALA A 36 -8.91 0.71 -18.44
CA ALA A 36 -9.99 0.43 -17.54
C ALA A 36 -11.24 1.20 -17.98
N ARG A 37 -12.40 0.54 -17.99
CA ARG A 37 -13.69 1.22 -18.20
C ARG A 37 -14.65 0.81 -17.11
N ILE A 38 -15.09 1.78 -16.33
CA ILE A 38 -16.06 1.57 -15.26
C ILE A 38 -17.45 1.89 -15.80
N VAL A 39 -18.34 0.92 -15.68
CA VAL A 39 -19.73 1.07 -16.14
C VAL A 39 -20.71 0.71 -15.04
N ARG A 40 -21.89 1.31 -15.06
CA ARG A 40 -23.06 0.85 -14.30
C ARG A 40 -23.99 0.11 -15.24
N ASP A 41 -24.37 -1.11 -14.84
CA ASP A 41 -25.44 -1.84 -15.53
C ASP A 41 -26.79 -1.17 -15.26
N LYS A 42 -27.57 -0.88 -16.29
CA LYS A 42 -28.86 -0.20 -16.14
C LYS A 42 -29.94 -1.07 -15.49
N GLN A 43 -29.81 -2.39 -15.53
CA GLN A 43 -30.78 -3.32 -14.95
C GLN A 43 -30.44 -3.67 -13.51
N THR A 44 -29.20 -4.09 -13.26
CA THR A 44 -28.79 -4.53 -11.91
C THR A 44 -28.30 -3.37 -11.05
N LEU A 45 -28.03 -2.20 -11.65
CA LEU A 45 -27.37 -1.04 -11.01
C LEU A 45 -25.96 -1.33 -10.47
N ASN A 46 -25.43 -2.52 -10.74
CA ASN A 46 -24.11 -2.94 -10.32
C ASN A 46 -23.03 -2.16 -11.07
N ILE A 47 -21.93 -1.86 -10.38
CA ILE A 47 -20.76 -1.20 -10.99
C ILE A 47 -19.78 -2.29 -11.42
N ILE A 48 -19.48 -2.30 -12.72
CA ILE A 48 -18.63 -3.30 -13.36
C ILE A 48 -17.35 -2.63 -13.86
N TYR A 49 -16.22 -3.21 -13.48
CA TYR A 49 -14.90 -2.90 -14.02
C TYR A 49 -14.67 -3.73 -15.29
N GLN A 50 -14.70 -3.09 -16.45
CA GLN A 50 -14.42 -3.72 -17.73
C GLN A 50 -12.94 -3.54 -18.09
N ILE A 51 -12.25 -4.67 -18.20
CA ILE A 51 -10.88 -4.73 -18.72
C ILE A 51 -10.95 -4.62 -20.24
N ILE A 52 -10.31 -3.60 -20.81
CA ILE A 52 -10.22 -3.41 -22.26
C ILE A 52 -8.79 -3.65 -22.72
N GLU A 53 -8.57 -4.80 -23.34
CA GLU A 53 -7.31 -5.17 -23.99
C GLU A 53 -7.41 -5.10 -25.52
N PRO A 54 -6.27 -5.16 -26.25
CA PRO A 54 -6.28 -5.16 -27.70
C PRO A 54 -6.96 -6.41 -28.27
N PRO A 55 -8.05 -6.30 -29.04
CA PRO A 55 -8.71 -7.49 -29.59
C PRO A 55 -7.80 -8.18 -30.61
N MET A 56 -7.70 -9.51 -30.50
CA MET A 56 -6.99 -10.36 -31.46
C MET A 56 -7.96 -11.04 -32.42
N THR A 57 -7.57 -11.13 -33.69
CA THR A 57 -8.22 -12.01 -34.67
C THR A 57 -7.78 -13.47 -34.46
N LYS A 58 -8.55 -14.45 -34.95
CA LYS A 58 -8.17 -15.88 -34.86
C LYS A 58 -6.75 -16.15 -35.36
N LYS A 59 -6.38 -15.54 -36.49
CA LYS A 59 -5.02 -15.63 -37.04
C LYS A 59 -3.96 -15.04 -36.12
N GLU A 60 -4.24 -13.92 -35.45
CA GLU A 60 -3.30 -13.31 -34.49
C GLU A 60 -3.16 -14.18 -33.24
N GLN A 61 -4.24 -14.86 -32.80
CA GLN A 61 -4.20 -15.82 -31.69
C GLN A 61 -3.35 -17.04 -32.04
N GLU A 62 -3.58 -17.66 -33.20
CA GLU A 62 -2.78 -18.80 -33.69
C GLU A 62 -1.29 -18.44 -33.78
N GLN A 63 -0.97 -17.26 -34.32
CA GLN A 63 0.42 -16.76 -34.38
C GLN A 63 1.02 -16.56 -32.99
N ARG A 64 0.25 -16.05 -32.02
CA ARG A 64 0.71 -15.86 -30.64
C ARG A 64 0.97 -17.20 -29.96
N ASP A 65 0.09 -18.18 -30.15
CA ASP A 65 0.22 -19.52 -29.56
C ASP A 65 1.41 -20.28 -30.15
N GLU A 66 1.62 -20.19 -31.47
CA GLU A 66 2.79 -20.76 -32.15
C GLU A 66 4.09 -20.13 -31.63
N ILE A 67 4.14 -18.80 -31.51
CA ILE A 67 5.31 -18.12 -30.94
C ILE A 67 5.56 -18.56 -29.50
N LEU A 68 4.51 -18.69 -28.68
CA LEU A 68 4.62 -19.10 -27.28
C LEU A 68 5.14 -20.55 -27.15
N ASP A 69 4.62 -21.49 -27.94
CA ASP A 69 5.07 -22.89 -27.95
C ASP A 69 6.55 -23.01 -28.38
N ILE A 70 6.95 -22.28 -29.42
CA ILE A 70 8.36 -22.19 -29.83
C ILE A 70 9.21 -21.62 -28.70
N PHE A 71 8.72 -20.56 -28.02
CA PHE A 71 9.41 -19.94 -26.90
C PHE A 71 9.68 -20.94 -25.77
N ILE A 72 8.64 -21.67 -25.34
CA ILE A 72 8.71 -22.67 -24.28
C ILE A 72 9.68 -23.79 -24.64
N ARG A 73 9.69 -24.26 -25.90
CA ARG A 73 10.62 -25.29 -26.37
C ARG A 73 12.07 -24.80 -26.51
N SER A 74 12.25 -23.51 -26.81
CA SER A 74 13.57 -22.89 -26.99
C SER A 74 14.24 -22.44 -25.69
N LEU A 75 13.51 -22.43 -24.58
CA LEU A 75 14.02 -22.08 -23.25
C LEU A 75 14.91 -23.21 -22.69
N THR A 76 16.07 -23.43 -23.32
CA THR A 76 17.20 -24.14 -22.72
C THR A 76 18.09 -23.13 -22.01
N ALA A 77 17.81 -22.94 -20.72
CA ALA A 77 18.76 -22.62 -19.64
C ALA A 77 19.79 -21.50 -19.88
N ASN A 78 19.37 -20.23 -19.84
CA ASN A 78 20.23 -19.13 -19.39
C ASN A 78 19.40 -18.14 -18.56
N ILE A 79 19.33 -18.42 -17.26
CA ILE A 79 18.57 -17.65 -16.26
C ILE A 79 19.21 -16.27 -16.03
N GLU A 80 20.52 -16.14 -16.26
CA GLU A 80 21.30 -14.93 -15.99
C GLU A 80 21.06 -13.76 -16.97
N GLU A 81 20.69 -14.02 -18.24
CA GLU A 81 20.37 -12.95 -19.21
C GLU A 81 18.94 -12.38 -19.03
N ILE A 82 18.07 -13.09 -18.31
CA ILE A 82 16.66 -12.72 -18.13
C ILE A 82 16.52 -11.59 -17.09
N ASP A 83 17.40 -11.53 -16.08
CA ASP A 83 17.22 -10.66 -14.91
C ASP A 83 17.49 -9.17 -15.15
N ALA A 84 18.31 -8.79 -16.15
CA ALA A 84 18.66 -7.38 -16.35
C ALA A 84 17.57 -6.57 -17.09
N ASN A 85 16.88 -7.18 -18.07
CA ASN A 85 15.74 -6.57 -18.76
C ASN A 85 14.85 -7.64 -19.45
N PRO A 86 13.91 -8.26 -18.70
CA PRO A 86 13.05 -9.31 -19.21
C PRO A 86 12.24 -8.89 -20.46
N GLU A 87 11.80 -7.63 -20.50
CA GLU A 87 10.99 -7.12 -21.61
C GLU A 87 11.79 -7.04 -22.91
N ALA A 88 13.03 -6.54 -22.85
CA ALA A 88 13.91 -6.46 -24.01
C ALA A 88 14.28 -7.85 -24.54
N TYR A 89 14.47 -8.81 -23.63
CA TYR A 89 14.72 -10.21 -23.97
C TYR A 89 13.53 -10.81 -24.74
N VAL A 90 12.32 -10.74 -24.19
CA VAL A 90 11.10 -11.27 -24.84
C VAL A 90 10.88 -10.61 -26.20
N ARG A 91 11.14 -9.31 -26.31
CA ARG A 91 11.03 -8.58 -27.58
C ARG A 91 12.00 -9.08 -28.64
N THR A 92 13.27 -9.27 -28.24
CA THR A 92 14.33 -9.75 -29.14
C THR A 92 14.09 -11.19 -29.56
N ALA A 93 13.67 -12.04 -28.62
CA ALA A 93 13.37 -13.44 -28.88
C ALA A 93 12.14 -13.60 -29.79
N MET A 94 11.07 -12.82 -29.58
CA MET A 94 9.93 -12.74 -30.50
C MET A 94 10.39 -12.37 -31.92
N ASP A 95 11.28 -11.38 -32.06
CA ASP A 95 11.78 -10.93 -33.36
C ASP A 95 12.63 -12.01 -34.06
N LYS A 96 13.41 -12.78 -33.30
CA LYS A 96 14.15 -13.94 -33.81
C LYS A 96 13.20 -15.03 -34.33
N VAL A 97 12.17 -15.38 -33.57
CA VAL A 97 11.17 -16.40 -33.96
C VAL A 97 10.42 -15.97 -35.22
N ILE A 98 9.94 -14.73 -35.28
CA ILE A 98 9.24 -14.19 -36.45
C ILE A 98 10.12 -14.28 -37.71
N LYS A 99 11.42 -13.95 -37.58
CA LYS A 99 12.37 -13.98 -38.70
C LYS A 99 12.72 -15.41 -39.12
N ALA A 100 12.99 -16.30 -38.16
CA ALA A 100 13.40 -17.69 -38.42
C ALA A 100 12.29 -18.52 -39.09
N TYR A 101 11.04 -18.33 -38.64
CA TYR A 101 9.88 -19.06 -39.17
C TYR A 101 9.19 -18.34 -40.34
N GLY A 102 9.73 -17.20 -40.80
CA GLY A 102 9.18 -16.45 -41.95
C GLY A 102 7.76 -15.93 -41.74
N MET A 103 7.35 -15.67 -40.50
CA MET A 103 5.98 -15.28 -40.17
C MET A 103 5.65 -13.88 -40.70
N LYS A 104 4.58 -13.77 -41.49
CA LYS A 104 4.10 -12.48 -42.03
C LYS A 104 3.21 -11.76 -41.03
N ILE A 105 3.81 -10.94 -40.17
CA ILE A 105 3.11 -10.16 -39.13
C ILE A 105 3.29 -8.66 -39.38
N ASN A 106 2.18 -7.90 -39.41
CA ASN A 106 2.23 -6.45 -39.57
C ASN A 106 2.64 -5.75 -38.25
N LYS A 107 3.08 -4.49 -38.31
CA LYS A 107 3.55 -3.73 -37.13
C LYS A 107 2.50 -3.63 -35.99
N LYS A 108 1.21 -3.50 -36.32
CA LYS A 108 0.13 -3.40 -35.32
C LYS A 108 -0.10 -4.76 -34.64
N SER A 109 -0.21 -5.83 -35.41
CA SER A 109 -0.37 -7.21 -34.92
C SER A 109 0.84 -7.63 -34.09
N LYS A 110 2.06 -7.30 -34.52
CA LYS A 110 3.29 -7.51 -33.74
C LYS A 110 3.22 -6.84 -32.37
N SER A 111 2.75 -5.58 -32.32
CA SER A 111 2.59 -4.86 -31.05
C SER A 111 1.52 -5.49 -30.14
N LYS A 112 0.42 -6.01 -30.69
CA LYS A 112 -0.60 -6.73 -29.91
C LYS A 112 -0.08 -8.06 -29.37
N ILE A 113 0.56 -8.86 -30.22
CA ILE A 113 1.14 -10.16 -29.85
C ILE A 113 2.17 -9.95 -28.74
N PHE A 114 3.05 -8.95 -28.91
CA PHE A 114 4.01 -8.59 -27.88
C PHE A 114 3.36 -8.22 -26.54
N TYR A 115 2.25 -7.46 -26.56
CA TYR A 115 1.50 -7.14 -25.35
C TYR A 115 1.04 -8.43 -24.63
N TYR A 116 0.43 -9.37 -25.33
CA TYR A 116 -0.02 -10.64 -24.73
C TYR A 116 1.13 -11.52 -24.26
N LEU A 117 2.24 -11.59 -25.01
CA LEU A 117 3.43 -12.34 -24.57
C LEU A 117 4.04 -11.73 -23.30
N ARG A 118 4.19 -10.41 -23.24
CA ARG A 118 4.66 -9.71 -22.04
C ARG A 118 3.70 -9.96 -20.87
N ARG A 119 2.39 -9.85 -21.11
CA ARG A 119 1.33 -10.05 -20.11
C ARG A 119 1.36 -11.46 -19.50
N ASP A 120 1.52 -12.48 -20.34
CA ASP A 120 1.40 -13.88 -19.93
C ASP A 120 2.73 -14.46 -19.37
N LEU A 121 3.88 -14.01 -19.89
CA LEU A 121 5.21 -14.50 -19.46
C LEU A 121 5.81 -13.69 -18.30
N ILE A 122 5.68 -12.35 -18.35
CA ILE A 122 6.29 -11.44 -17.37
C ILE A 122 5.22 -10.86 -16.44
N GLY A 123 4.05 -10.50 -16.96
CA GLY A 123 2.95 -9.92 -16.18
C GLY A 123 2.17 -10.94 -15.37
N TYR A 124 0.97 -10.56 -14.94
CA TYR A 124 0.08 -11.39 -14.12
C TYR A 124 -1.02 -12.11 -14.93
N GLY A 125 -0.83 -12.30 -16.24
CA GLY A 125 -1.80 -12.97 -17.11
C GLY A 125 -3.10 -12.17 -17.26
N GLU A 126 -4.26 -12.83 -17.14
CA GLU A 126 -5.57 -12.17 -17.34
C GLU A 126 -5.85 -11.04 -16.34
N MET A 127 -5.21 -11.08 -15.16
CA MET A 127 -5.34 -10.08 -14.11
C MET A 127 -4.32 -8.92 -14.27
N ASP A 128 -3.44 -8.95 -15.27
CA ASP A 128 -2.36 -7.96 -15.44
C ASP A 128 -2.89 -6.52 -15.44
N VAL A 129 -4.03 -6.26 -16.08
CA VAL A 129 -4.62 -4.91 -16.09
C VAL A 129 -5.03 -4.46 -14.68
N LEU A 130 -5.62 -5.34 -13.87
CA LEU A 130 -5.99 -5.03 -12.48
C LEU A 130 -4.75 -4.79 -11.61
N MET A 131 -3.70 -5.58 -11.82
CA MET A 131 -2.42 -5.45 -11.11
C MET A 131 -1.63 -4.20 -11.50
N ASN A 132 -1.86 -3.63 -12.68
CA ASN A 132 -1.18 -2.40 -13.12
C ASN A 132 -2.03 -1.13 -12.89
N ASP A 133 -3.30 -1.26 -12.47
CA ASP A 133 -4.19 -0.11 -12.26
C ASP A 133 -4.01 0.53 -10.87
N ILE A 134 -3.45 1.73 -10.79
CA ILE A 134 -3.19 2.45 -9.52
C ILE A 134 -4.44 2.65 -8.64
N ASN A 135 -5.64 2.58 -9.22
CA ASN A 135 -6.90 2.76 -8.49
C ASN A 135 -7.43 1.48 -7.85
N VAL A 136 -6.87 0.32 -8.16
CA VAL A 136 -7.22 -0.96 -7.54
C VAL A 136 -6.35 -1.18 -6.30
N GLU A 137 -6.98 -1.44 -5.15
CA GLU A 137 -6.27 -1.66 -3.87
C GLU A 137 -6.26 -3.14 -3.46
N ASP A 138 -7.38 -3.83 -3.62
CA ASP A 138 -7.51 -5.25 -3.28
C ASP A 138 -8.13 -6.00 -4.47
N ILE A 139 -7.77 -7.27 -4.64
CA ILE A 139 -8.29 -8.16 -5.69
C ILE A 139 -8.68 -9.50 -5.06
N SER A 140 -9.92 -9.93 -5.20
CA SER A 140 -10.43 -11.20 -4.66
C SER A 140 -11.00 -12.07 -5.77
N LEU A 141 -10.51 -13.30 -5.86
CA LEU A 141 -11.11 -14.36 -6.65
C LEU A 141 -11.62 -15.45 -5.72
N ASP A 142 -12.94 -15.65 -5.72
CA ASP A 142 -13.60 -16.56 -4.77
C ASP A 142 -13.81 -17.98 -5.30
N GLY A 143 -13.40 -18.27 -6.55
CA GLY A 143 -13.51 -19.60 -7.15
C GLY A 143 -13.59 -19.60 -8.67
N THR A 144 -13.81 -20.79 -9.22
CA THR A 144 -13.96 -21.02 -10.66
C THR A 144 -15.33 -20.58 -11.15
N ASN A 145 -15.36 -19.99 -12.34
CA ASN A 145 -16.54 -19.39 -12.97
C ASN A 145 -17.17 -18.28 -12.10
N VAL A 146 -16.34 -17.65 -11.25
CA VAL A 146 -16.70 -16.46 -10.46
C VAL A 146 -15.87 -15.29 -10.99
N PRO A 147 -16.47 -14.13 -11.24
CA PRO A 147 -15.71 -12.94 -11.58
C PRO A 147 -14.82 -12.52 -10.41
N ILE A 148 -13.65 -12.00 -10.74
CA ILE A 148 -12.83 -11.30 -9.76
C ILE A 148 -13.62 -10.08 -9.25
N PHE A 149 -13.59 -9.85 -7.95
CA PHE A 149 -14.00 -8.61 -7.33
C PHE A 149 -12.75 -7.77 -7.01
N ALA A 150 -12.76 -6.50 -7.41
CA ALA A 150 -11.69 -5.56 -7.11
C ALA A 150 -12.20 -4.46 -6.17
N TYR A 151 -11.37 -3.99 -5.25
CA TYR A 151 -11.66 -2.80 -4.46
C TYR A 151 -11.05 -1.57 -5.14
N HIS A 152 -11.89 -0.76 -5.77
CA HIS A 152 -11.51 0.44 -6.50
C HIS A 152 -11.62 1.70 -5.61
N ARG A 153 -10.59 2.56 -5.58
CA ARG A 153 -10.53 3.76 -4.72
C ARG A 153 -11.77 4.66 -4.77
N LYS A 154 -12.35 4.82 -5.96
CA LYS A 154 -13.52 5.69 -6.21
C LYS A 154 -14.87 4.97 -6.17
N PHE A 155 -14.89 3.67 -6.49
CA PHE A 155 -16.13 2.91 -6.74
C PHE A 155 -16.35 1.77 -5.74
N GLU A 156 -15.45 1.63 -4.76
CA GLU A 156 -15.45 0.58 -3.75
C GLU A 156 -15.39 -0.82 -4.39
N SER A 157 -16.14 -1.79 -3.87
CA SER A 157 -16.16 -3.15 -4.42
C SER A 157 -16.87 -3.16 -5.77
N VAL A 158 -16.12 -3.56 -6.81
CA VAL A 158 -16.61 -3.65 -8.19
C VAL A 158 -16.39 -5.05 -8.73
N GLU A 159 -17.40 -5.57 -9.43
CA GLU A 159 -17.29 -6.83 -10.17
C GLU A 159 -16.46 -6.58 -11.43
N THR A 160 -15.54 -7.49 -11.78
CA THR A 160 -14.70 -7.34 -12.97
C THR A 160 -15.12 -8.31 -14.09
N THR A 161 -14.68 -8.03 -15.31
CA THR A 161 -14.89 -8.95 -16.45
C THR A 161 -13.91 -10.13 -16.49
N CYS A 162 -13.01 -10.27 -15.52
CA CYS A 162 -12.00 -11.33 -15.46
C CYS A 162 -12.57 -12.56 -14.75
N VAL A 163 -12.60 -13.72 -15.43
CA VAL A 163 -13.19 -14.97 -14.93
C VAL A 163 -12.37 -16.16 -15.44
N TRP A 164 -11.97 -17.06 -14.54
CA TRP A 164 -11.47 -18.38 -14.94
C TRP A 164 -12.63 -19.34 -15.15
N LYS A 165 -12.65 -20.03 -16.29
CA LYS A 165 -13.78 -20.91 -16.65
C LYS A 165 -13.66 -22.31 -16.08
N THR A 166 -12.45 -22.79 -15.88
CA THR A 166 -12.17 -24.18 -15.50
C THR A 166 -11.24 -24.26 -14.29
N ASP A 167 -11.43 -25.28 -13.47
CA ASP A 167 -10.58 -25.53 -12.29
C ASP A 167 -9.13 -25.75 -12.72
N HIS A 168 -8.90 -26.49 -13.81
CA HIS A 168 -7.57 -26.78 -14.32
C HIS A 168 -6.76 -25.52 -14.71
N GLU A 169 -7.39 -24.56 -15.41
CA GLU A 169 -6.73 -23.29 -15.77
C GLU A 169 -6.38 -22.48 -14.51
N LEU A 170 -7.32 -22.41 -13.56
CA LEU A 170 -7.13 -21.65 -12.33
C LEU A 170 -6.08 -22.27 -11.41
N GLU A 171 -6.10 -23.59 -11.24
CA GLU A 171 -5.10 -24.32 -10.45
C GLU A 171 -3.70 -24.19 -11.07
N SER A 172 -3.59 -24.33 -12.40
CA SER A 172 -2.31 -24.09 -13.10
C SER A 172 -1.80 -22.67 -12.88
N TYR A 173 -2.70 -21.68 -12.88
CA TYR A 173 -2.35 -20.29 -12.62
C TYR A 173 -1.88 -20.08 -11.17
N VAL A 174 -2.62 -20.59 -10.19
CA VAL A 174 -2.27 -20.49 -8.75
C VAL A 174 -0.92 -21.15 -8.46
N ILE A 175 -0.66 -22.34 -9.03
CA ILE A 175 0.62 -23.05 -8.86
C ILE A 175 1.78 -22.24 -9.47
N LYS A 176 1.61 -21.72 -10.69
CA LYS A 176 2.62 -20.87 -11.33
C LYS A 176 2.88 -19.60 -10.53
N LEU A 177 1.83 -18.96 -10.02
CA LEU A 177 1.95 -17.74 -9.24
C LEU A 177 2.69 -17.99 -7.92
N ALA A 178 2.39 -19.11 -7.25
CA ALA A 178 3.13 -19.56 -6.06
C ALA A 178 4.62 -19.75 -6.34
N GLN A 179 4.97 -20.45 -7.43
CA GLN A 179 6.36 -20.67 -7.84
C GLN A 179 7.10 -19.36 -8.12
N ARG A 180 6.43 -18.38 -8.74
CA ARG A 180 6.98 -17.04 -8.97
C ARG A 180 7.21 -16.24 -7.70
N CYS A 181 6.50 -16.56 -6.62
CA CYS A 181 6.76 -16.02 -5.29
C CYS A 181 7.90 -16.76 -4.55
N GLY A 182 8.56 -17.73 -5.20
CA GLY A 182 9.58 -18.57 -4.57
C GLY A 182 9.01 -19.57 -3.56
N LYS A 183 7.71 -19.88 -3.63
CA LYS A 183 7.02 -20.81 -2.73
C LYS A 183 6.34 -21.93 -3.49
N HIS A 184 5.91 -22.96 -2.76
CA HIS A 184 5.18 -24.09 -3.32
C HIS A 184 3.80 -24.19 -2.66
N ILE A 185 2.80 -24.56 -3.46
CA ILE A 185 1.45 -24.88 -3.01
C ILE A 185 1.08 -26.24 -3.59
N SER A 186 0.42 -27.08 -2.81
CA SER A 186 0.08 -28.45 -3.23
C SER A 186 -1.23 -28.90 -2.59
N VAL A 187 -1.75 -30.06 -2.99
CA VAL A 187 -2.95 -30.62 -2.33
C VAL A 187 -2.67 -30.97 -0.87
N ALA A 188 -1.44 -31.38 -0.54
CA ALA A 188 -1.03 -31.68 0.83
C ALA A 188 -0.87 -30.42 1.70
N ASP A 189 -0.48 -29.30 1.09
CA ASP A 189 -0.39 -27.98 1.75
C ASP A 189 -1.10 -26.92 0.87
N PRO A 190 -2.43 -26.84 0.97
CA PRO A 190 -3.25 -26.07 0.02
C PRO A 190 -3.41 -24.60 0.41
N LEU A 191 -2.82 -24.15 1.52
CA LEU A 191 -2.90 -22.76 1.99
C LEU A 191 -1.55 -22.10 1.85
N LEU A 192 -1.49 -20.96 1.16
CA LEU A 192 -0.24 -20.24 0.97
C LEU A 192 -0.41 -18.75 1.21
N ASP A 193 0.45 -18.19 2.07
CA ASP A 193 0.62 -16.74 2.25
C ASP A 193 1.98 -16.35 1.67
N ALA A 194 2.00 -15.42 0.73
CA ALA A 194 3.19 -15.04 -0.01
C ALA A 194 3.23 -13.55 -0.37
N THR A 195 4.40 -13.10 -0.79
CA THR A 195 4.63 -11.76 -1.33
C THR A 195 4.91 -11.89 -2.82
N LEU A 196 4.14 -11.15 -3.63
CA LEU A 196 4.31 -11.06 -5.08
C LEU A 196 5.58 -10.25 -5.42
N MET A 197 5.97 -10.29 -6.70
CA MET A 197 7.19 -9.63 -7.18
C MET A 197 7.13 -8.10 -7.05
N ASP A 198 5.94 -7.51 -7.06
CA ASP A 198 5.67 -6.08 -6.83
C ASP A 198 5.57 -5.71 -5.34
N GLY A 199 5.80 -6.65 -4.42
CA GLY A 199 5.67 -6.44 -2.98
C GLY A 199 4.26 -6.62 -2.43
N SER A 200 3.26 -6.80 -3.31
CA SER A 200 1.86 -7.04 -2.92
C SER A 200 1.73 -8.36 -2.15
N ARG A 201 0.84 -8.42 -1.16
CA ARG A 201 0.57 -9.67 -0.43
C ARG A 201 -0.49 -10.49 -1.15
N ILE A 202 -0.29 -11.80 -1.20
CA ILE A 202 -1.26 -12.74 -1.75
C ILE A 202 -1.51 -13.89 -0.77
N VAL A 203 -2.78 -14.21 -0.56
CA VAL A 203 -3.23 -15.42 0.12
C VAL A 203 -3.92 -16.31 -0.90
N MET A 204 -3.48 -17.57 -1.02
CA MET A 204 -3.99 -18.55 -1.98
C MET A 204 -4.54 -19.78 -1.27
N LYS A 205 -5.57 -20.36 -1.87
CA LYS A 205 -6.19 -21.63 -1.50
C LYS A 205 -6.25 -22.50 -2.74
N LEU A 206 -5.66 -23.70 -2.70
CA LEU A 206 -5.65 -24.63 -3.82
C LEU A 206 -6.72 -25.71 -3.66
N GLY A 207 -7.46 -25.94 -4.75
CA GLY A 207 -8.38 -27.06 -4.88
C GLY A 207 -9.70 -26.87 -4.14
N ARG A 208 -10.62 -27.80 -4.40
CA ARG A 208 -11.98 -27.78 -3.81
C ARG A 208 -12.04 -28.26 -2.36
N GLU A 209 -10.98 -28.88 -1.87
CA GLU A 209 -10.89 -29.46 -0.53
C GLU A 209 -10.92 -28.39 0.56
N VAL A 210 -10.30 -27.23 0.32
CA VAL A 210 -10.28 -26.08 1.24
C VAL A 210 -11.14 -24.91 0.79
N SER A 211 -11.60 -24.91 -0.47
CA SER A 211 -12.42 -23.85 -1.05
C SER A 211 -13.51 -24.45 -1.94
N THR A 212 -14.74 -24.48 -1.43
CA THR A 212 -15.87 -25.22 -2.04
C THR A 212 -16.19 -24.80 -3.49
N ARG A 213 -15.84 -23.58 -3.89
CA ARG A 213 -16.07 -23.02 -5.24
C ARG A 213 -14.89 -23.22 -6.20
N GLY A 214 -13.86 -23.96 -5.80
CA GLY A 214 -12.60 -24.09 -6.52
C GLY A 214 -11.49 -23.27 -5.86
N SER A 215 -10.29 -23.32 -6.42
CA SER A 215 -9.15 -22.52 -5.95
C SER A 215 -9.50 -21.04 -5.83
N ALA A 216 -8.95 -20.36 -4.84
CA ALA A 216 -9.26 -18.97 -4.54
C ALA A 216 -7.99 -18.21 -4.16
N PHE A 217 -7.97 -16.90 -4.42
CA PHE A 217 -6.89 -16.06 -3.94
C PHE A 217 -7.36 -14.64 -3.64
N CYS A 218 -6.68 -13.98 -2.71
CA CYS A 218 -6.90 -12.58 -2.38
C CYS A 218 -5.56 -11.86 -2.36
N ILE A 219 -5.49 -10.74 -3.09
CA ILE A 219 -4.31 -9.90 -3.20
C ILE A 219 -4.62 -8.55 -2.55
N ARG A 220 -3.74 -8.12 -1.66
CA ARG A 220 -3.67 -6.74 -1.18
C ARG A 220 -2.48 -6.06 -1.85
N ARG A 221 -2.76 -5.01 -2.62
CA ARG A 221 -1.73 -4.35 -3.41
C ARG A 221 -0.81 -3.50 -2.55
N PHE A 222 0.48 -3.62 -2.84
CA PHE A 222 1.47 -2.67 -2.34
C PHE A 222 1.35 -1.36 -3.12
N LYS A 223 1.51 -0.23 -2.42
CA LYS A 223 1.43 1.10 -3.03
C LYS A 223 2.85 1.62 -3.28
N ASP A 224 3.20 1.74 -4.56
CA ASP A 224 4.49 2.31 -4.97
C ASP A 224 4.62 3.78 -4.56
N ASP A 225 3.54 4.56 -4.63
CA ASP A 225 3.47 5.96 -4.18
C ASP A 225 2.59 6.06 -2.92
N PRO A 226 3.20 6.10 -1.71
CA PRO A 226 2.45 6.24 -0.47
C PRO A 226 1.84 7.65 -0.34
N PHE A 227 0.78 7.77 0.44
CA PHE A 227 0.19 9.09 0.70
C PHE A 227 1.17 9.98 1.47
N SER A 228 1.27 11.25 1.08
CA SER A 228 2.14 12.22 1.75
C SER A 228 1.43 12.94 2.91
N PRO A 229 2.16 13.65 3.79
CA PRO A 229 1.54 14.57 4.75
C PRO A 229 0.63 15.61 4.11
N ALA A 230 0.94 16.07 2.88
CA ALA A 230 0.08 16.99 2.14
C ALA A 230 -1.25 16.32 1.75
N ASP A 231 -1.24 15.04 1.36
CA ASP A 231 -2.47 14.27 1.14
C ASP A 231 -3.32 14.15 2.42
N ILE A 232 -2.68 13.87 3.56
CA ILE A 232 -3.38 13.76 4.85
C ILE A 232 -4.12 15.06 5.19
N VAL A 233 -3.51 16.23 4.94
CA VAL A 233 -4.16 17.55 5.09
C VAL A 233 -5.25 17.75 4.04
N ALA A 234 -4.98 17.43 2.77
CA ALA A 234 -5.92 17.62 1.68
C ALA A 234 -7.19 16.77 1.81
N PHE A 235 -7.08 15.55 2.35
CA PHE A 235 -8.22 14.67 2.66
C PHE A 235 -8.97 15.08 3.94
N ARG A 236 -8.47 16.10 4.65
CA ARG A 236 -8.93 16.50 5.98
C ARG A 236 -8.89 15.36 6.98
N THR A 237 -7.95 14.43 6.84
CA THR A 237 -7.74 13.36 7.82
C THR A 237 -7.16 13.93 9.12
N MET A 238 -6.35 14.99 9.00
CA MET A 238 -5.83 15.83 10.06
C MET A 238 -5.85 17.29 9.61
N SER A 239 -5.88 18.23 10.56
CA SER A 239 -5.63 19.64 10.25
C SER A 239 -4.15 19.89 9.94
N SER A 240 -3.85 20.96 9.19
CA SER A 240 -2.47 21.40 8.91
C SER A 240 -1.67 21.66 10.19
N LEU A 241 -2.32 22.16 11.24
CA LEU A 241 -1.71 22.37 12.56
C LEU A 241 -1.34 21.05 13.25
N MET A 242 -2.20 20.03 13.17
CA MET A 242 -1.92 18.71 13.74
C MET A 242 -0.77 18.03 12.99
N VAL A 243 -0.72 18.15 11.66
CA VAL A 243 0.40 17.62 10.87
C VAL A 243 1.70 18.39 11.16
N ALA A 244 1.65 19.71 11.37
CA ALA A 244 2.80 20.49 11.80
C ALA A 244 3.32 20.07 13.20
N TYR A 245 2.40 19.75 14.12
CA TYR A 245 2.74 19.17 15.42
C TYR A 245 3.46 17.82 15.25
N LEU A 246 2.92 16.93 14.42
CA LEU A 246 3.54 15.63 14.14
C LEU A 246 4.89 15.79 13.43
N TRP A 247 5.05 16.78 12.56
CA TRP A 247 6.33 17.09 11.95
C TRP A 247 7.39 17.39 13.01
N ILE A 248 7.09 18.25 13.99
CA ILE A 248 8.01 18.55 15.09
C ILE A 248 8.29 17.30 15.93
N ALA A 249 7.25 16.51 16.24
CA ALA A 249 7.37 15.29 17.03
C ALA A 249 8.26 14.22 16.35
N PHE A 250 8.04 13.98 15.05
CA PHE A 250 8.82 13.01 14.27
C PHE A 250 10.27 13.45 14.12
N GLN A 251 10.53 14.74 13.88
CA GLN A 251 11.90 15.25 13.80
C GLN A 251 12.68 15.08 15.11
N ASN A 252 11.99 15.13 16.25
CA ASN A 252 12.60 15.13 17.57
C ASN A 252 12.50 13.79 18.30
N GLU A 253 12.25 12.69 17.57
CA GLU A 253 12.31 11.31 18.09
C GLU A 253 11.26 11.01 19.16
N VAL A 254 10.05 11.56 19.05
CA VAL A 254 8.96 11.28 20.00
C VAL A 254 8.35 9.90 19.69
N PRO A 255 8.41 8.90 20.59
CA PRO A 255 7.79 7.60 20.37
C PRO A 255 6.27 7.69 20.30
N MET A 256 5.66 7.04 19.31
CA MET A 256 4.23 7.19 19.04
C MET A 256 3.56 5.94 18.49
N LEU A 257 2.32 5.68 18.91
CA LEU A 257 1.48 4.64 18.34
C LEU A 257 0.32 5.21 17.51
N PHE A 258 0.07 4.63 16.34
CA PHE A 258 -1.11 4.91 15.52
C PHE A 258 -2.16 3.84 15.77
N VAL A 259 -3.29 4.26 16.33
CA VAL A 259 -4.28 3.35 16.92
C VAL A 259 -5.60 3.47 16.17
N GLY A 260 -6.38 2.39 16.08
CA GLY A 260 -7.66 2.41 15.37
C GLY A 260 -8.12 1.04 14.90
N GLY A 261 -9.39 0.93 14.52
CA GLY A 261 -9.97 -0.28 13.95
C GLY A 261 -9.34 -0.71 12.60
N THR A 262 -9.75 -1.87 12.10
CA THR A 262 -9.36 -2.35 10.77
C THR A 262 -9.75 -1.34 9.68
N ALA A 263 -8.85 -1.11 8.73
CA ALA A 263 -9.03 -0.18 7.61
C ALA A 263 -9.22 1.31 7.98
N SER A 264 -8.98 1.70 9.24
CA SER A 264 -9.08 3.10 9.70
C SER A 264 -7.99 4.04 9.15
N GLY A 265 -6.92 3.48 8.56
CA GLY A 265 -5.82 4.26 7.97
C GLY A 265 -4.60 4.43 8.88
N LYS A 266 -4.39 3.54 9.88
CA LYS A 266 -3.23 3.55 10.78
C LYS A 266 -1.91 3.52 10.03
N THR A 267 -1.64 2.45 9.27
CA THR A 267 -0.38 2.29 8.53
C THR A 267 -0.21 3.38 7.49
N THR A 268 -1.30 3.81 6.85
CA THR A 268 -1.29 4.94 5.91
C THR A 268 -0.82 6.24 6.57
N THR A 269 -1.33 6.55 7.76
CA THR A 269 -0.95 7.76 8.49
C THR A 269 0.49 7.66 8.97
N LEU A 270 0.86 6.52 9.55
CA LEU A 270 2.24 6.25 9.96
C LEU A 270 3.22 6.45 8.80
N ASN A 271 2.96 5.82 7.66
CA ASN A 271 3.81 5.89 6.48
C ASN A 271 3.93 7.33 5.94
N ALA A 272 2.81 8.08 5.91
CA ALA A 272 2.83 9.49 5.53
C ALA A 272 3.71 10.33 6.45
N MET A 273 3.60 10.15 7.77
CA MET A 273 4.39 10.93 8.75
C MET A 273 5.87 10.55 8.76
N CYS A 274 6.24 9.34 8.30
CA CYS A 274 7.65 8.93 8.18
C CYS A 274 8.46 9.84 7.24
N ILE A 275 7.81 10.58 6.34
CA ILE A 275 8.46 11.60 5.50
C ILE A 275 9.12 12.71 6.35
N PHE A 276 8.65 12.95 7.57
CA PHE A 276 9.24 13.92 8.48
C PHE A 276 10.51 13.44 9.19
N ILE A 277 10.86 12.15 9.10
CA ILE A 277 12.12 11.63 9.63
C ILE A 277 13.28 12.28 8.87
N PRO A 278 14.28 12.87 9.55
CA PRO A 278 15.40 13.51 8.86
C PRO A 278 16.17 12.56 7.94
N TRP A 279 16.56 13.06 6.77
CA TRP A 279 17.13 12.26 5.66
C TRP A 279 18.38 11.43 6.02
N GLN A 280 19.13 11.85 7.04
CA GLN A 280 20.39 11.22 7.44
C GLN A 280 20.20 10.07 8.44
N MET A 281 19.00 9.94 9.02
CA MET A 281 18.72 8.99 10.09
C MET A 281 18.61 7.56 9.56
N LYS A 282 19.09 6.59 10.34
CA LYS A 282 18.91 5.17 10.07
C LYS A 282 17.54 4.71 10.56
N ILE A 283 16.82 4.08 9.65
CA ILE A 283 15.48 3.58 9.88
C ILE A 283 15.50 2.06 9.70
N VAL A 284 14.94 1.33 10.66
CA VAL A 284 14.67 -0.11 10.50
C VAL A 284 13.16 -0.31 10.57
N SER A 285 12.56 -0.83 9.49
CA SER A 285 11.15 -1.25 9.52
C SER A 285 11.05 -2.76 9.69
N ILE A 286 10.07 -3.23 10.44
CA ILE A 286 9.81 -4.64 10.70
C ILE A 286 8.34 -4.88 10.47
N GLU A 287 8.03 -5.72 9.50
CA GLU A 287 6.64 -5.94 9.10
C GLU A 287 6.37 -7.42 8.84
N SER A 288 5.19 -7.89 9.19
CA SER A 288 4.68 -9.18 8.73
C SER A 288 4.19 -9.14 7.29
N THR A 289 3.84 -7.96 6.78
CA THR A 289 3.47 -7.70 5.40
C THR A 289 4.02 -6.35 5.01
N ARG A 290 4.67 -6.23 3.86
CA ARG A 290 5.23 -4.96 3.40
C ARG A 290 4.09 -3.96 3.15
N GLU A 291 4.01 -2.90 3.95
CA GLU A 291 3.01 -1.84 3.83
C GLU A 291 3.65 -0.45 3.85
N VAL A 292 4.74 -0.28 4.60
CA VAL A 292 5.46 0.98 4.71
C VAL A 292 6.42 1.14 3.51
N ASN A 293 6.48 2.36 2.99
CA ASN A 293 7.37 2.73 1.89
C ASN A 293 8.04 4.07 2.23
N ILE A 294 9.30 4.01 2.64
CA ILE A 294 10.03 5.12 3.23
C ILE A 294 10.98 5.71 2.19
N PRO A 295 10.92 7.01 1.87
CA PRO A 295 11.75 7.61 0.82
C PRO A 295 13.22 7.79 1.23
N GLN A 296 13.54 7.78 2.53
CA GLN A 296 14.89 7.99 3.04
C GLN A 296 15.82 6.83 2.63
N PRO A 297 17.08 7.12 2.22
CA PRO A 297 17.97 6.12 1.65
C PRO A 297 18.57 5.16 2.69
N ASN A 298 18.74 5.61 3.93
CA ASN A 298 19.29 4.81 5.02
C ASN A 298 18.19 4.01 5.74
N TRP A 299 17.44 3.23 4.96
CA TRP A 299 16.33 2.42 5.42
C TRP A 299 16.61 0.92 5.21
N VAL A 300 16.46 0.14 6.28
CA VAL A 300 16.56 -1.32 6.27
C VAL A 300 15.16 -1.92 6.45
N PRO A 301 14.54 -2.46 5.37
CA PRO A 301 13.26 -3.15 5.48
C PRO A 301 13.44 -4.60 5.94
N GLY A 302 12.88 -4.94 7.09
CA GLY A 302 12.77 -6.29 7.64
C GLY A 302 11.37 -6.87 7.42
N LEU A 303 11.31 -8.10 6.89
CA LEU A 303 10.06 -8.82 6.67
C LEU A 303 10.08 -10.16 7.43
N THR A 304 9.00 -10.47 8.13
CA THR A 304 8.87 -11.80 8.77
C THR A 304 8.89 -12.91 7.74
N ARG A 305 9.37 -14.08 8.16
CA ARG A 305 9.39 -15.28 7.32
C ARG A 305 8.68 -16.40 8.05
N GLN A 306 7.66 -16.96 7.41
CA GLN A 306 7.07 -18.23 7.84
C GLN A 306 8.07 -19.36 7.58
N GLY A 307 8.14 -20.34 8.48
CA GLY A 307 9.03 -21.50 8.37
C GLY A 307 8.70 -22.36 7.14
N PHE A 308 9.62 -23.25 6.77
CA PHE A 308 9.41 -24.20 5.68
C PHE A 308 8.91 -25.53 6.26
N GLY A 309 7.70 -25.94 5.87
CA GLY A 309 7.16 -27.27 6.14
C GLY A 309 6.42 -27.42 7.48
N GLY A 310 5.11 -27.66 7.40
CA GLY A 310 4.29 -28.29 8.44
C GLY A 310 4.52 -27.84 9.90
N GLU A 311 4.57 -28.80 10.83
CA GLU A 311 4.63 -28.58 12.29
C GLU A 311 6.01 -28.12 12.82
N SER A 312 7.06 -28.13 11.99
CA SER A 312 8.40 -27.70 12.41
C SER A 312 8.51 -26.17 12.45
N LYS A 313 8.89 -25.61 13.60
CA LYS A 313 9.19 -24.17 13.79
C LYS A 313 10.52 -23.74 13.16
N ASP A 314 11.22 -24.64 12.49
CA ASP A 314 12.54 -24.37 11.92
C ASP A 314 12.45 -23.33 10.81
N GLY A 315 13.25 -22.27 10.94
CA GLY A 315 13.33 -21.19 9.97
C GLY A 315 12.25 -20.11 10.08
N VAL A 316 11.32 -20.18 11.04
CA VAL A 316 10.37 -19.10 11.36
C VAL A 316 11.15 -17.90 11.90
N ILE A 317 10.97 -16.74 11.29
CA ILE A 317 11.51 -15.47 11.76
C ILE A 317 10.33 -14.52 11.98
N GLY A 318 9.98 -14.32 13.24
CA GLY A 318 8.90 -13.40 13.64
C GLY A 318 9.39 -11.98 13.90
N GLU A 319 8.45 -11.06 14.13
CA GLU A 319 8.74 -9.65 14.40
C GLU A 319 9.62 -9.48 15.66
N PHE A 320 9.41 -10.31 16.68
CA PHE A 320 10.20 -10.31 17.92
C PHE A 320 11.71 -10.54 17.67
N GLU A 321 12.07 -11.47 16.78
CA GLU A 321 13.49 -11.76 16.51
C GLU A 321 14.13 -10.70 15.61
N LEU A 322 13.38 -10.20 14.63
CA LEU A 322 13.81 -9.07 13.81
C LEU A 322 14.04 -7.82 14.67
N LEU A 323 13.17 -7.58 15.65
CA LEU A 323 13.27 -6.43 16.53
C LEU A 323 14.50 -6.51 17.45
N LYS A 324 14.81 -7.69 17.99
CA LYS A 324 16.06 -7.91 18.72
C LYS A 324 17.31 -7.71 17.85
N ALA A 325 17.26 -8.15 16.60
CA ALA A 325 18.35 -7.94 15.65
C ALA A 325 18.53 -6.44 15.34
N ALA A 326 17.42 -5.75 15.06
CA ALA A 326 17.40 -4.32 14.77
C ALA A 326 18.06 -3.49 15.89
N LEU A 327 17.84 -3.82 17.16
CA LEU A 327 18.49 -3.11 18.28
C LEU A 327 20.03 -3.18 18.26
N ARG A 328 20.63 -4.17 17.58
CA ARG A 328 22.09 -4.27 17.40
C ARG A 328 22.59 -3.46 16.22
N GLU A 329 21.70 -3.03 15.35
CA GLU A 329 22.01 -2.22 14.18
C GLU A 329 22.12 -0.72 14.49
N ARG A 330 21.87 -0.33 15.75
CA ARG A 330 21.84 1.07 16.22
C ARG A 330 20.98 2.00 15.35
N PRO A 331 19.69 1.68 15.14
CA PRO A 331 18.79 2.58 14.41
C PRO A 331 18.42 3.77 15.27
N GLU A 332 18.27 4.95 14.68
CA GLU A 332 17.62 6.08 15.35
C GLU A 332 16.09 5.89 15.38
N TYR A 333 15.52 5.27 14.33
CA TYR A 333 14.08 5.03 14.21
C TYR A 333 13.77 3.54 13.95
N ILE A 334 12.85 3.00 14.74
CA ILE A 334 12.31 1.66 14.57
C ILE A 334 10.82 1.77 14.22
N ILE A 335 10.41 1.13 13.14
CA ILE A 335 9.01 1.09 12.70
C ILE A 335 8.55 -0.36 12.73
N VAL A 336 7.58 -0.70 13.56
CA VAL A 336 6.94 -2.01 13.57
C VAL A 336 5.57 -1.88 12.93
N GLY A 337 5.29 -2.63 11.86
CA GLY A 337 4.06 -2.50 11.08
C GLY A 337 2.80 -2.53 11.95
N GLU A 338 2.61 -3.58 12.74
CA GLU A 338 1.52 -3.67 13.71
C GLU A 338 1.90 -4.58 14.89
N ILE A 339 1.86 -4.06 16.12
CA ILE A 339 2.06 -4.90 17.30
C ILE A 339 0.77 -5.65 17.69
N ARG A 340 0.93 -6.95 17.89
CA ARG A 340 -0.13 -7.91 18.21
C ARG A 340 0.23 -8.89 19.33
N GLY A 341 1.49 -8.98 19.74
CA GLY A 341 1.98 -9.95 20.72
C GLY A 341 3.30 -9.54 21.39
N ALA A 342 4.17 -10.53 21.63
CA ALA A 342 5.36 -10.40 22.47
C ALA A 342 6.43 -9.44 21.91
N GLU A 343 6.42 -9.14 20.61
CA GLU A 343 7.28 -8.13 19.99
C GLU A 343 7.09 -6.73 20.59
N ALA A 344 5.89 -6.43 21.09
CA ALA A 344 5.62 -5.16 21.76
C ALA A 344 6.48 -4.95 23.00
N TYR A 345 6.78 -6.01 23.77
CA TYR A 345 7.63 -5.88 24.96
C TYR A 345 9.02 -5.35 24.60
N VAL A 346 9.61 -5.90 23.53
CA VAL A 346 10.92 -5.45 23.04
C VAL A 346 10.83 -4.03 22.49
N LEU A 347 9.70 -3.67 21.85
CA LEU A 347 9.49 -2.32 21.33
C LEU A 347 9.43 -1.29 22.46
N PHE A 348 8.66 -1.56 23.52
CA PHE A 348 8.57 -0.67 24.68
C PHE A 348 9.90 -0.61 25.45
N GLN A 349 10.65 -1.72 25.50
CA GLN A 349 12.00 -1.71 26.05
C GLN A 349 12.96 -0.85 25.19
N ALA A 350 12.84 -0.88 23.87
CA ALA A 350 13.58 -0.02 22.96
C ALA A 350 13.28 1.46 23.21
N MET A 351 12.00 1.81 23.37
CA MET A 351 11.57 3.16 23.73
C MET A 351 12.17 3.60 25.07
N ALA A 352 12.10 2.75 26.09
CA ALA A 352 12.64 3.04 27.42
C ALA A 352 14.17 3.19 27.43
N THR A 353 14.88 2.61 26.45
CA THR A 353 16.34 2.69 26.30
C THR A 353 16.79 3.80 25.33
N GLY A 354 15.87 4.64 24.87
CA GLY A 354 16.16 5.84 24.08
C GLY A 354 16.07 5.68 22.56
N HIS A 355 15.54 4.57 22.05
CA HIS A 355 15.24 4.43 20.62
C HIS A 355 13.88 5.04 20.29
N CYS A 356 13.78 5.81 19.20
CA CYS A 356 12.48 6.25 18.73
C CYS A 356 11.76 5.10 18.04
N ALA A 357 10.55 4.77 18.48
CA ALA A 357 9.77 3.71 17.90
C ALA A 357 8.37 4.15 17.51
N TYR A 358 7.92 3.65 16.37
CA TYR A 358 6.58 3.82 15.85
C TYR A 358 5.93 2.48 15.56
N SER A 359 4.65 2.34 15.85
CA SER A 359 3.89 1.17 15.44
C SER A 359 2.40 1.45 15.31
N THR A 360 1.66 0.49 14.76
CA THR A 360 0.21 0.50 14.74
C THR A 360 -0.39 -0.51 15.70
N VAL A 361 -1.56 -0.19 16.26
CA VAL A 361 -2.29 -1.08 17.18
C VAL A 361 -3.78 -1.06 16.85
N HIS A 362 -4.41 -2.23 16.86
CA HIS A 362 -5.87 -2.32 16.79
C HIS A 362 -6.51 -2.01 18.16
N ALA A 363 -7.07 -0.82 18.31
CA ALA A 363 -7.93 -0.41 19.43
C ALA A 363 -8.77 0.82 19.04
N ASP A 364 -9.84 1.12 19.76
CA ASP A 364 -10.78 2.20 19.38
C ASP A 364 -10.75 3.43 20.31
N SER A 365 -9.96 3.34 21.39
CA SER A 365 -9.78 4.40 22.39
C SER A 365 -8.45 4.23 23.13
N VAL A 366 -8.02 5.25 23.88
CA VAL A 366 -6.83 5.16 24.75
C VAL A 366 -7.04 4.09 25.83
N ALA A 367 -8.21 4.03 26.46
CA ALA A 367 -8.50 3.01 27.46
C ALA A 367 -8.41 1.58 26.89
N SER A 368 -8.93 1.38 25.68
CA SER A 368 -8.83 0.09 24.96
C SER A 368 -7.39 -0.23 24.55
N LEU A 369 -6.60 0.77 24.15
CA LEU A 369 -5.17 0.61 23.86
C LEU A 369 -4.42 0.11 25.09
N VAL A 370 -4.58 0.80 26.23
CA VAL A 370 -3.91 0.46 27.49
C VAL A 370 -4.29 -0.95 27.93
N HIS A 371 -5.59 -1.27 27.93
CA HIS A 371 -6.06 -2.62 28.23
C HIS A 371 -5.43 -3.67 27.30
N ARG A 372 -5.28 -3.38 26.01
CA ARG A 372 -4.68 -4.32 25.05
C ARG A 372 -3.18 -4.48 25.25
N LEU A 373 -2.47 -3.42 25.62
CA LEU A 373 -1.04 -3.46 25.91
C LEU A 373 -0.74 -4.25 27.19
N GLU A 374 -1.55 -4.09 28.24
CA GLU A 374 -1.34 -4.73 29.54
C GLU A 374 -1.71 -6.22 29.57
N ASN A 375 -2.63 -6.65 28.70
CA ASN A 375 -3.12 -8.02 28.71
C ASN A 375 -2.42 -8.89 27.66
N LYS A 376 -2.43 -10.22 27.89
CA LYS A 376 -1.99 -11.19 26.88
C LYS A 376 -2.81 -11.03 25.58
N PRO A 377 -2.18 -11.22 24.42
CA PRO A 377 -0.83 -11.76 24.19
C PRO A 377 0.32 -10.72 24.25
N ILE A 378 0.06 -9.45 24.59
CA ILE A 378 1.09 -8.38 24.59
C ILE A 378 1.82 -8.30 25.94
N ASP A 379 1.07 -8.20 27.04
CA ASP A 379 1.58 -8.33 28.43
C ASP A 379 2.68 -7.31 28.81
N ILE A 380 2.48 -6.02 28.48
CA ILE A 380 3.40 -4.93 28.84
C ILE A 380 3.22 -4.55 30.31
N PRO A 381 4.30 -4.57 31.12
CA PRO A 381 4.27 -4.02 32.47
C PRO A 381 3.94 -2.52 32.45
N ARG A 382 3.01 -2.09 33.30
CA ARG A 382 2.60 -0.67 33.41
C ARG A 382 3.76 0.31 33.50
N VAL A 383 4.82 -0.06 34.21
CA VAL A 383 6.03 0.76 34.40
C VAL A 383 6.72 1.15 33.09
N LEU A 384 6.53 0.39 32.00
CA LEU A 384 7.07 0.69 30.67
C LEU A 384 6.16 1.59 29.83
N LEU A 385 4.88 1.73 30.17
CA LEU A 385 3.93 2.50 29.37
C LEU A 385 4.29 3.99 29.20
N PRO A 386 4.91 4.67 30.18
CA PRO A 386 5.40 6.05 29.99
C PRO A 386 6.49 6.22 28.93
N ALA A 387 7.09 5.13 28.44
CA ALA A 387 8.02 5.19 27.32
C ALA A 387 7.32 5.52 25.98
N LEU A 388 6.01 5.28 25.90
CA LEU A 388 5.17 5.80 24.83
C LEU A 388 4.78 7.24 25.18
N GLU A 389 5.14 8.22 24.35
CA GLU A 389 4.89 9.64 24.65
C GLU A 389 3.61 10.17 24.01
N ALA A 390 3.16 9.58 22.91
CA ALA A 390 1.93 9.99 22.24
C ALA A 390 1.23 8.84 21.51
N CYS A 391 -0.07 9.00 21.25
CA CYS A 391 -0.82 8.14 20.36
C CYS A 391 -1.84 8.93 19.53
N ALA A 392 -2.06 8.48 18.29
CA ALA A 392 -3.02 9.07 17.38
C ALA A 392 -4.13 8.06 17.06
N ILE A 393 -5.37 8.36 17.43
CA ILE A 393 -6.51 7.47 17.22
C ILE A 393 -7.16 7.78 15.87
N GLN A 394 -7.02 6.87 14.93
CA GLN A 394 -7.62 6.88 13.60
C GLN A 394 -8.98 6.20 13.60
N ILE A 395 -9.95 6.84 12.98
CA ILE A 395 -11.27 6.28 12.75
C ILE A 395 -11.66 6.38 11.28
N GLN A 396 -12.60 5.52 10.91
CA GLN A 396 -13.26 5.58 9.64
C GLN A 396 -14.75 5.79 9.86
N THR A 397 -15.29 6.79 9.17
CA THR A 397 -16.70 7.19 9.28
C THR A 397 -17.26 7.57 7.92
N ARG A 398 -18.53 7.98 7.87
CA ARG A 398 -19.16 8.53 6.67
C ARG A 398 -19.63 9.96 6.94
N ILE A 399 -19.23 10.88 6.08
CA ILE A 399 -19.68 12.28 6.08
C ILE A 399 -20.33 12.54 4.72
N ASN A 400 -21.57 13.02 4.71
CA ASN A 400 -22.35 13.26 3.48
C ASN A 400 -22.40 12.03 2.55
N GLY A 401 -22.58 10.83 3.14
CA GLY A 401 -22.62 9.57 2.41
C GLY A 401 -21.28 9.05 1.88
N LYS A 402 -20.18 9.81 2.04
CA LYS A 402 -18.84 9.43 1.58
C LYS A 402 -18.02 8.86 2.73
N ARG A 403 -17.32 7.76 2.49
CA ARG A 403 -16.38 7.17 3.44
C ARG A 403 -15.17 8.10 3.61
N VAL A 404 -14.90 8.51 4.84
CA VAL A 404 -13.77 9.36 5.19
C VAL A 404 -12.99 8.75 6.35
N ARG A 405 -11.71 9.12 6.43
CA ARG A 405 -10.84 8.78 7.56
C ARG A 405 -10.48 10.05 8.30
N ARG A 406 -10.49 10.00 9.63
CA ARG A 406 -10.23 11.13 10.51
C ARG A 406 -9.38 10.69 11.69
N THR A 407 -8.49 11.57 12.12
CA THR A 407 -7.81 11.41 13.41
C THR A 407 -8.75 11.89 14.50
N LYS A 408 -9.43 10.95 15.17
CA LYS A 408 -10.40 11.25 16.23
C LYS A 408 -9.78 12.08 17.34
N GLN A 409 -8.62 11.65 17.83
CA GLN A 409 -7.91 12.27 18.94
C GLN A 409 -6.40 12.07 18.77
N LEU A 410 -5.62 13.06 19.17
CA LEU A 410 -4.18 12.95 19.39
C LEU A 410 -3.94 13.17 20.88
N VAL A 411 -3.36 12.17 21.54
CA VAL A 411 -3.25 12.12 23.00
C VAL A 411 -1.79 11.90 23.38
N GLU A 412 -1.29 12.70 24.31
CA GLU A 412 0.02 12.52 24.94
C GLU A 412 -0.13 11.67 26.20
N ILE A 413 0.87 10.84 26.46
CA ILE A 413 1.00 10.09 27.71
C ILE A 413 2.01 10.85 28.57
N VAL A 414 1.53 11.41 29.68
CA VAL A 414 2.33 12.29 30.55
C VAL A 414 3.08 11.48 31.60
N GLY A 415 2.47 10.41 32.10
CA GLY A 415 3.04 9.56 33.13
C GLY A 415 2.02 8.64 33.78
N ILE A 416 2.34 8.13 34.96
CA ILE A 416 1.47 7.29 35.77
C ILE A 416 1.25 7.99 37.11
N ASP A 417 -0.01 8.07 37.54
CA ASP A 417 -0.35 8.56 38.86
C ASP A 417 0.17 7.57 39.94
N PRO A 418 0.96 8.04 40.92
CA PRO A 418 1.60 7.14 41.88
C PRO A 418 0.63 6.43 42.83
N ASN A 419 -0.61 6.92 42.97
CA ASN A 419 -1.58 6.37 43.92
C ASN A 419 -2.55 5.39 43.24
N SER A 420 -3.17 5.82 42.14
CA SER A 420 -4.16 5.06 41.38
C SER A 420 -3.53 4.10 40.37
N LEU A 421 -2.25 4.29 40.04
CA LEU A 421 -1.55 3.62 38.94
C LEU A 421 -2.22 3.84 37.58
N GLU A 422 -3.12 4.82 37.46
CA GLU A 422 -3.74 5.19 36.20
C GLU A 422 -2.79 6.02 35.34
N ILE A 423 -2.95 5.90 34.03
CA ILE A 423 -2.14 6.64 33.08
C ILE A 423 -2.69 8.05 32.96
N ILE A 424 -1.83 9.04 33.21
CA ILE A 424 -2.14 10.45 33.02
C ILE A 424 -1.97 10.76 31.54
N THR A 425 -3.03 11.27 30.93
CA THR A 425 -3.06 11.59 29.50
C THR A 425 -3.46 13.04 29.27
N ASN A 426 -2.96 13.63 28.18
CA ASN A 426 -3.33 14.97 27.74
C ASN A 426 -3.87 14.90 26.31
N GLU A 427 -5.13 15.28 26.12
CA GLU A 427 -5.73 15.39 24.78
C GLU A 427 -5.25 16.69 24.12
N VAL A 428 -4.40 16.57 23.11
CA VAL A 428 -3.84 17.72 22.39
C VAL A 428 -4.78 18.18 21.29
N PHE A 429 -5.32 17.22 20.53
CA PHE A 429 -6.28 17.49 19.48
C PHE A 429 -7.48 16.56 19.57
N ARG A 430 -8.65 17.09 19.21
CA ARG A 430 -9.90 16.33 19.11
C ARG A 430 -10.65 16.70 17.84
N TRP A 431 -11.18 15.70 17.16
CA TRP A 431 -12.08 15.89 16.03
C TRP A 431 -13.52 16.12 16.52
N ASP A 432 -14.14 17.19 16.01
CA ASP A 432 -15.55 17.49 16.19
C ASP A 432 -16.35 16.96 15.00
N VAL A 433 -17.23 16.00 15.28
CA VAL A 433 -18.07 15.33 14.28
C VAL A 433 -19.04 16.31 13.61
N THR A 434 -19.51 17.32 14.36
CA THR A 434 -20.57 18.21 13.90
C THR A 434 -20.08 19.23 12.88
N SER A 435 -18.88 19.76 13.09
CA SER A 435 -18.24 20.73 12.20
C SER A 435 -17.30 20.09 11.17
N ASP A 436 -16.95 18.81 11.34
CA ASP A 436 -15.86 18.13 10.62
C ASP A 436 -14.53 18.90 10.72
N ASP A 437 -14.23 19.44 11.90
CA ASP A 437 -13.03 20.21 12.19
C ASP A 437 -12.28 19.67 13.42
N PHE A 438 -11.07 20.18 13.66
CA PHE A 438 -10.17 19.72 14.70
C PHE A 438 -9.91 20.83 15.73
N ILE A 439 -10.21 20.55 16.98
CA ILE A 439 -10.01 21.45 18.11
C ILE A 439 -8.65 21.16 18.73
N PHE A 440 -7.82 22.19 18.90
CA PHE A 440 -6.56 22.13 19.63
C PHE A 440 -6.79 22.57 21.08
N SER A 441 -6.33 21.78 22.05
CA SER A 441 -6.53 22.06 23.49
C SER A 441 -5.71 23.25 24.00
N GLY A 442 -4.68 23.68 23.25
CA GLY A 442 -3.83 24.81 23.62
C GLY A 442 -2.62 24.43 24.47
N LYS A 443 -2.50 23.18 24.92
CA LYS A 443 -1.40 22.69 25.78
C LYS A 443 -0.83 21.37 25.26
N SER A 444 0.49 21.25 25.30
CA SER A 444 1.22 20.06 24.87
C SER A 444 2.47 19.88 25.73
N TYR A 445 2.53 18.77 26.45
CA TYR A 445 3.68 18.38 27.27
C TYR A 445 4.83 17.88 26.39
N VAL A 446 4.53 17.25 25.24
CA VAL A 446 5.55 16.82 24.29
C VAL A 446 6.28 18.02 23.69
N LEU A 447 5.56 19.07 23.27
CA LEU A 447 6.20 20.29 22.78
C LEU A 447 7.00 20.99 23.87
N GLU A 448 6.54 20.99 25.13
CA GLU A 448 7.31 21.51 26.26
C GLU A 448 8.62 20.75 26.47
N LYS A 449 8.59 19.42 26.41
CA LYS A 449 9.79 18.59 26.46
C LYS A 449 10.75 18.87 25.30
N ILE A 450 10.22 19.00 24.08
CA ILE A 450 11.01 19.34 22.90
C ILE A 450 11.63 20.73 23.05
N MET A 451 10.87 21.73 23.52
CA MET A 451 11.37 23.09 23.76
C MET A 451 12.61 23.08 24.66
N VAL A 452 12.63 22.24 25.69
CA VAL A 452 13.81 22.05 26.54
C VAL A 452 14.96 21.36 25.77
N LYS A 453 14.66 20.30 25.00
CA LYS A 453 15.67 19.55 24.20
C LYS A 453 16.39 20.43 23.17
N ILE A 454 15.66 21.32 22.49
CA ILE A 454 16.20 22.19 21.42
C ILE A 454 16.44 23.65 21.84
N ASN A 455 16.25 23.95 23.13
CA ASN A 455 16.39 25.29 23.71
C ASN A 455 15.53 26.38 23.02
N PHE A 456 14.24 26.09 22.84
CA PHE A 456 13.26 27.02 22.27
C PHE A 456 12.44 27.69 23.37
N SER A 457 12.12 28.98 23.18
CA SER A 457 11.08 29.64 23.97
C SER A 457 9.68 29.24 23.49
N GLN A 458 8.64 29.55 24.28
CA GLN A 458 7.25 29.35 23.85
C GLN A 458 6.92 30.11 22.55
N ASP A 459 7.48 31.31 22.37
CA ASP A 459 7.25 32.11 21.18
C ASP A 459 7.99 31.53 19.96
N ASP A 460 9.19 30.99 20.15
CA ASP A 460 9.91 30.26 19.09
C ASP A 460 9.12 29.03 18.63
N MET A 461 8.63 28.22 19.57
CA MET A 461 7.84 27.03 19.25
C MET A 461 6.53 27.38 18.55
N ARG A 462 5.84 28.43 18.99
CA ARG A 462 4.63 28.93 18.32
C ARG A 462 4.93 29.43 16.91
N ARG A 463 6.05 30.12 16.70
CA ARG A 463 6.51 30.53 15.36
C ARG A 463 6.78 29.31 14.50
N GLU A 464 7.52 28.33 15.00
CA GLU A 464 7.87 27.12 14.27
C GLU A 464 6.63 26.32 13.83
N LEU A 465 5.66 26.14 14.73
CA LEU A 465 4.38 25.51 14.40
C LEU A 465 3.63 26.27 13.29
N ARG A 466 3.56 27.61 13.38
CA ARG A 466 2.90 28.44 12.35
C ARG A 466 3.63 28.34 11.01
N THR A 467 4.95 28.34 11.04
CA THR A 467 5.80 28.21 9.85
C THR A 467 5.55 26.89 9.13
N ARG A 468 5.64 25.76 9.85
CA ARG A 468 5.38 24.42 9.28
C ARG A 468 3.95 24.25 8.80
N LYS A 469 2.97 24.76 9.56
CA LYS A 469 1.57 24.82 9.13
C LYS A 469 1.43 25.54 7.78
N ARG A 470 2.06 26.71 7.63
CA ARG A 470 2.02 27.51 6.41
C ARG A 470 2.66 26.78 5.23
N ILE A 471 3.78 26.09 5.44
CA ILE A 471 4.44 25.28 4.40
C ILE A 471 3.51 24.15 3.94
N LEU A 472 2.86 23.44 4.87
CA LEU A 472 1.89 22.38 4.55
C LEU A 472 0.70 22.90 3.74
N GLU A 473 0.13 24.04 4.14
CA GLU A 473 -0.98 24.67 3.41
C GLU A 473 -0.56 25.12 2.01
N TRP A 474 0.64 25.70 1.88
CA TRP A 474 1.21 26.07 0.58
C TRP A 474 1.41 24.85 -0.34
N MET A 475 1.90 23.73 0.18
CA MET A 475 2.03 22.49 -0.60
C MET A 475 0.68 22.00 -1.12
N VAL A 476 -0.35 22.01 -0.27
CA VAL A 476 -1.71 21.60 -0.64
C VAL A 476 -2.33 22.54 -1.68
N LEU A 477 -2.14 23.85 -1.54
CA LEU A 477 -2.66 24.86 -2.48
C LEU A 477 -2.02 24.75 -3.87
N ASN A 478 -0.75 24.36 -3.95
CA ASN A 478 -0.02 24.17 -5.21
C ASN A 478 -0.09 22.73 -5.75
N ASP A 479 -0.93 21.88 -5.15
CA ASP A 479 -1.09 20.45 -5.51
C ASP A 479 0.21 19.62 -5.45
N ILE A 480 1.13 20.01 -4.57
CA ILE A 480 2.37 19.28 -4.32
C ILE A 480 2.08 18.17 -3.32
N ARG A 481 1.70 17.01 -3.83
CA ARG A 481 1.21 15.88 -3.02
C ARG A 481 2.01 14.58 -3.14
N LYS A 482 2.83 14.42 -4.18
CA LYS A 482 3.63 13.20 -4.36
C LYS A 482 4.63 13.05 -3.21
N ALA A 483 4.79 11.83 -2.70
CA ALA A 483 5.66 11.56 -1.56
C ALA A 483 7.09 12.09 -1.76
N ASP A 484 7.68 11.86 -2.93
CA ASP A 484 9.04 12.30 -3.27
C ASP A 484 9.19 13.83 -3.26
N GLN A 485 8.20 14.54 -3.81
CA GLN A 485 8.22 16.01 -3.87
C GLN A 485 8.08 16.61 -2.47
N VAL A 486 7.17 16.06 -1.66
CA VAL A 486 6.97 16.51 -0.28
C VAL A 486 8.21 16.20 0.56
N SER A 487 8.81 15.02 0.40
CA SER A 487 10.05 14.63 1.06
C SER A 487 11.22 15.56 0.72
N GLN A 488 11.34 15.97 -0.54
CA GLN A 488 12.34 16.94 -0.97
C GLN A 488 12.14 18.31 -0.29
N ILE A 489 10.89 18.80 -0.20
CA ILE A 489 10.59 20.08 0.46
C ILE A 489 10.88 20.02 1.97
N VAL A 490 10.50 18.92 2.63
CA VAL A 490 10.80 18.71 4.06
C VAL A 490 12.32 18.69 4.29
N THR A 491 13.06 18.00 3.44
CA THR A 491 14.53 17.94 3.52
C THR A 491 15.16 19.31 3.25
N GLU A 492 14.67 20.05 2.25
CA GLU A 492 15.13 21.41 1.95
C GLU A 492 14.82 22.36 3.12
N TYR A 493 13.67 22.23 3.79
CA TYR A 493 13.34 23.01 4.98
C TYR A 493 14.33 22.75 6.14
N TYR A 494 14.76 21.50 6.34
CA TYR A 494 15.74 21.17 7.38
C TYR A 494 17.12 21.77 7.13
N VAL A 495 17.53 21.93 5.87
CA VAL A 495 18.87 22.43 5.52
C VAL A 495 18.85 23.94 5.23
N ARG A 496 17.81 24.43 4.59
CA ARG A 496 17.68 25.81 4.05
C ARG A 496 16.27 26.37 4.30
N PRO A 497 15.87 26.61 5.56
CA PRO A 497 14.51 27.05 5.90
C PRO A 497 14.16 28.38 5.20
N ASN A 498 15.09 29.33 5.13
CA ASN A 498 14.86 30.65 4.52
C ASN A 498 14.52 30.58 3.02
N GLU A 499 15.10 29.63 2.28
CA GLU A 499 14.83 29.48 0.84
C GLU A 499 13.40 28.96 0.60
N ILE A 500 12.96 27.98 1.39
CA ILE A 500 11.59 27.48 1.34
C ILE A 500 10.60 28.57 1.75
N LEU A 501 10.90 29.34 2.79
CA LEU A 501 10.02 30.42 3.22
C LEU A 501 9.87 31.50 2.16
N ALA A 502 10.95 31.89 1.48
CA ALA A 502 10.88 32.82 0.36
C ALA A 502 10.00 32.29 -0.79
N ARG A 503 10.05 30.99 -1.10
CA ARG A 503 9.15 30.36 -2.09
C ARG A 503 7.69 30.38 -1.64
N VAL A 504 7.43 30.08 -0.37
CA VAL A 504 6.08 30.10 0.21
C VAL A 504 5.49 31.51 0.22
N ASP A 505 6.32 32.53 0.49
CA ASP A 505 5.93 33.94 0.50
C ASP A 505 5.83 34.56 -0.91
N GLY A 506 6.14 33.81 -1.97
CA GLY A 506 6.10 34.31 -3.35
C GLY A 506 7.18 35.35 -3.67
N LEU A 507 8.27 35.36 -2.90
CA LEU A 507 9.38 36.32 -3.02
C LEU A 507 10.46 35.88 -4.03
N ARG A 508 10.10 35.06 -5.02
CA ARG A 508 10.98 34.65 -6.13
C ARG A 508 10.24 34.60 -7.46
#